data_AF-A0AA88KD96-F1
#
_entry.id   AF-A0AA88KD96-F1
#
_cell.length_a   1.000
_cell.length_b   1.000
_cell.length_c   1.000
_cell.angle_alpha   90.00
_cell.angle_beta   90.00
_cell.angle_gamma   90.00
#
_symmetry.space_group_name_H-M   'P 1'
#
loop_
_entity.id
_entity.type
_entity.pdbx_description
1 polymer ?
#
loop_
_entity_poly.entity_id
_entity_poly.type
_entity_poly.pdbx_seq_one_letter_code
_entity_poly.pdbx_strand_id
1 'polypeptide(L)'
;MWNEAKRFVADHKVFLLSAGAAGIVASAVAAYFLIPKFHRNSKTSNQPNSTSNASKPSLPTNDPLKPSSNEVIPPHEKTPEKVLNFIEGFTIGIGGDAAQDPNGACERSIHLTLDEFEEAFSELQTGFSNVDVTSIEKGLQSLGNGISQLAQVMQNCYVKETVDRMKEIAQSLQSPKGILKITSHELVNVLHHGFDLAHDLKSASESFHSKDYKQAGLELGKIVSILLKQ
;
A
#
# COMPACT_ATOMS: atom_id res chain seq x y z
N MET A 1 -19.69 -9.89 22.73
CA MET A 1 -19.12 -9.56 21.40
C MET A 1 -19.46 -10.58 20.32
N TRP A 2 -19.14 -11.88 20.44
CA TRP A 2 -19.42 -12.87 19.38
C TRP A 2 -20.92 -13.07 19.06
N ASN A 3 -21.80 -12.89 20.04
CA ASN A 3 -23.26 -13.01 19.85
C ASN A 3 -23.90 -11.76 19.20
N GLU A 4 -23.22 -10.62 19.21
CA GLU A 4 -23.72 -9.38 18.58
C GLU A 4 -23.30 -9.28 17.11
N ALA A 5 -22.08 -9.71 16.77
CA ALA A 5 -21.67 -9.89 15.37
C ALA A 5 -22.58 -10.88 14.63
N LYS A 6 -23.02 -11.96 15.28
CA LYS A 6 -24.00 -12.91 14.72
C LYS A 6 -25.38 -12.30 14.47
N ARG A 7 -25.85 -11.38 15.33
CA ARG A 7 -27.12 -10.66 15.12
C ARG A 7 -27.02 -9.68 13.97
N PHE A 8 -25.92 -8.95 13.85
CA PHE A 8 -25.69 -8.01 12.75
C PHE A 8 -25.67 -8.71 11.38
N VAL A 9 -25.00 -9.87 11.28
CA VAL A 9 -25.00 -10.69 10.06
C VAL A 9 -26.38 -11.32 9.78
N ALA A 10 -27.17 -11.65 10.81
CA ALA A 10 -28.51 -12.21 10.65
C ALA A 10 -29.53 -11.17 10.16
N ASP A 11 -29.48 -9.94 10.66
CA ASP A 11 -30.37 -8.85 10.24
C ASP A 11 -29.99 -8.30 8.84
N HIS A 12 -28.71 -8.35 8.44
CA HIS A 12 -28.27 -7.93 7.11
C HIS A 12 -28.38 -9.00 6.01
N LYS A 13 -28.78 -10.25 6.32
CA LYS A 13 -29.12 -11.25 5.28
C LYS A 13 -30.26 -10.80 4.36
N VAL A 14 -31.12 -9.89 4.81
CA VAL A 14 -32.20 -9.31 4.00
C VAL A 14 -31.66 -8.28 3.00
N PHE A 15 -30.53 -7.63 3.29
CA PHE A 15 -29.92 -6.61 2.42
C PHE A 15 -28.94 -7.18 1.38
N LEU A 16 -28.39 -8.37 1.64
CA LEU A 16 -27.45 -9.07 0.75
C LEU A 16 -28.11 -9.71 -0.49
N LEU A 17 -29.45 -9.79 -0.55
CA LEU A 17 -30.15 -10.38 -1.69
C LEU A 17 -30.35 -9.43 -2.88
N SER A 18 -30.15 -8.11 -2.70
CA SER A 18 -30.28 -7.11 -3.79
C SER A 18 -28.96 -6.40 -4.13
N ALA A 19 -27.93 -6.55 -3.30
CA ALA A 19 -26.65 -5.92 -3.54
C ALA A 19 -25.73 -6.87 -4.32
N GLY A 20 -25.37 -6.51 -5.56
CA GLY A 20 -24.30 -7.20 -6.30
C GLY A 20 -22.99 -7.22 -5.52
N ALA A 21 -21.98 -7.97 -6.00
CA ALA A 21 -20.72 -8.25 -5.28
C ALA A 21 -20.05 -7.03 -4.59
N ALA A 22 -20.24 -5.81 -5.09
CA ALA A 22 -19.76 -4.57 -4.49
C ALA A 22 -20.39 -4.25 -3.10
N GLY A 23 -21.65 -4.60 -2.85
CA GLY A 23 -22.35 -4.25 -1.60
C GLY A 23 -22.02 -5.15 -0.40
N ILE A 24 -21.47 -6.34 -0.65
CA ILE A 24 -21.02 -7.26 0.40
C ILE A 24 -19.78 -6.69 1.10
N VAL A 25 -18.87 -6.09 0.33
CA VAL A 25 -17.63 -5.47 0.84
C VAL A 25 -17.95 -4.24 1.68
N ALA A 26 -18.85 -3.38 1.20
CA ALA A 26 -19.29 -2.18 1.92
C ALA A 26 -19.91 -2.50 3.29
N SER A 27 -20.71 -3.56 3.40
CA SER A 27 -21.36 -3.93 4.67
C SER A 27 -20.40 -4.47 5.72
N ALA A 28 -19.38 -5.23 5.33
CA ALA A 28 -18.35 -5.73 6.25
C ALA A 28 -17.45 -4.58 6.76
N VAL A 29 -17.12 -3.62 5.89
CA VAL A 29 -16.37 -2.42 6.26
C VAL A 29 -17.20 -1.51 7.17
N ALA A 30 -18.48 -1.27 6.88
CA ALA A 30 -19.36 -0.44 7.71
C ALA A 30 -19.54 -1.03 9.13
N ALA A 31 -19.63 -2.35 9.26
CA ALA A 31 -19.71 -3.03 10.55
C ALA A 31 -18.47 -2.80 11.43
N TYR A 32 -17.30 -2.60 10.82
CA TYR A 32 -16.04 -2.30 11.51
C TYR A 32 -16.02 -0.89 12.13
N PHE A 33 -16.55 0.11 11.41
CA PHE A 33 -16.60 1.50 11.87
C PHE A 33 -17.65 1.77 12.96
N LEU A 34 -18.63 0.88 13.11
CA LEU A 34 -19.65 0.97 14.17
C LEU A 34 -19.22 0.35 15.50
N ILE A 35 -18.04 -0.29 15.57
CA ILE A 35 -17.49 -0.78 16.85
C ILE A 35 -16.91 0.41 17.62
N PRO A 36 -17.38 0.72 18.84
CA PRO A 36 -16.94 1.89 19.58
C PRO A 36 -15.43 1.86 19.84
N LYS A 37 -14.76 2.94 19.41
CA LYS A 37 -13.30 3.17 19.49
C LYS A 37 -12.74 2.81 20.87
N PHE A 38 -11.87 1.80 20.92
CA PHE A 38 -11.03 1.54 22.08
C PHE A 38 -9.90 2.59 22.11
N HIS A 39 -9.94 3.51 23.08
CA HIS A 39 -8.98 4.60 23.22
C HIS A 39 -7.57 4.04 23.52
N ARG A 40 -6.65 4.11 22.55
CA ARG A 40 -5.21 3.99 22.79
C ARG A 40 -4.60 5.39 22.77
N ASN A 41 -3.99 5.75 23.89
CA ASN A 41 -3.47 7.08 24.17
C ASN A 41 -2.08 7.22 23.49
N SER A 42 -2.00 7.73 22.26
CA SER A 42 -0.73 8.12 21.64
C SER A 42 -0.50 9.62 21.88
N LYS A 43 0.64 9.95 22.47
CA LYS A 43 1.06 11.34 22.70
C LYS A 43 1.42 11.96 21.36
N THR A 44 0.71 13.01 20.99
CA THR A 44 0.94 13.88 19.84
C THR A 44 2.27 14.61 19.97
N SER A 45 3.16 14.41 18.99
CA SER A 45 4.33 15.26 18.74
C SER A 45 3.92 16.38 17.79
N ASN A 46 4.08 17.63 18.23
CA ASN A 46 3.80 18.82 17.43
C ASN A 46 5.01 19.15 16.54
N GLN A 47 4.84 19.17 15.21
CA GLN A 47 5.74 19.88 14.30
C GLN A 47 4.96 20.58 13.17
N PRO A 48 5.54 21.63 12.53
CA PRO A 48 4.80 22.63 11.77
C PRO A 48 4.50 22.21 10.32
N ASN A 49 3.40 22.77 9.83
CA ASN A 49 2.90 22.69 8.46
C ASN A 49 3.96 23.10 7.43
N SER A 50 4.18 22.24 6.43
CA SER A 50 4.83 22.61 5.16
C SER A 50 3.82 22.46 4.04
N THR A 51 3.46 23.59 3.45
CA THR A 51 2.63 23.71 2.25
C THR A 51 3.52 23.43 1.03
N SER A 52 3.24 22.37 0.26
CA SER A 52 3.89 22.12 -1.03
C SER A 52 2.89 22.27 -2.17
N ASN A 53 3.05 23.32 -2.97
CA ASN A 53 2.42 23.47 -4.27
C ASN A 53 3.18 22.61 -5.29
N ALA A 54 2.53 21.60 -5.86
CA ALA A 54 3.10 20.77 -6.92
C ALA A 54 2.45 21.12 -8.28
N SER A 55 3.26 21.67 -9.18
CA SER A 55 2.91 21.87 -10.59
C SER A 55 3.28 20.62 -11.40
N LYS A 56 2.32 20.14 -12.20
CA LYS A 56 2.40 18.94 -13.04
C LYS A 56 3.32 19.15 -14.26
N PRO A 57 4.37 18.32 -14.49
CA PRO A 57 5.18 18.38 -15.70
C PRO A 57 4.50 17.65 -16.87
N SER A 58 4.56 18.24 -18.06
CA SER A 58 4.09 17.66 -19.32
C SER A 58 5.12 16.69 -19.94
N LEU A 59 4.60 15.60 -20.51
CA LEU A 59 5.32 14.48 -21.12
C LEU A 59 6.00 14.87 -22.46
N PRO A 60 7.30 14.61 -22.68
CA PRO A 60 7.93 14.82 -23.98
C PRO A 60 7.73 13.63 -24.94
N THR A 61 7.45 13.96 -26.20
CA THR A 61 7.37 13.06 -27.37
C THR A 61 8.75 12.57 -27.80
N ASN A 62 8.86 11.27 -28.09
CA ASN A 62 10.10 10.57 -28.46
C ASN A 62 10.49 10.80 -29.94
N ASP A 63 11.70 11.32 -30.17
CA ASP A 63 12.41 11.21 -31.45
C ASP A 63 13.41 10.04 -31.42
N PRO A 64 13.69 9.35 -32.55
CA PRO A 64 14.62 8.22 -32.58
C PRO A 64 16.08 8.70 -32.66
N LEU A 65 16.85 8.53 -31.58
CA LEU A 65 18.24 8.94 -31.50
C LEU A 65 19.25 7.82 -31.79
N LYS A 66 20.26 8.23 -32.56
CA LYS A 66 21.49 7.56 -32.99
C LYS A 66 22.44 7.34 -31.78
N PRO A 67 23.16 6.20 -31.68
CA PRO A 67 24.03 5.93 -30.53
C PRO A 67 25.28 6.83 -30.56
N SER A 68 25.43 7.67 -29.53
CA SER A 68 26.56 8.57 -29.32
C SER A 68 27.46 8.02 -28.21
N SER A 69 28.62 7.49 -28.60
CA SER A 69 29.67 7.06 -27.69
C SER A 69 30.40 8.29 -27.15
N ASN A 70 29.95 8.84 -26.01
CA ASN A 70 30.70 9.64 -25.02
C ASN A 70 29.71 10.30 -24.02
N GLU A 71 28.81 9.51 -23.43
CA GLU A 71 27.90 10.03 -22.41
C GLU A 71 28.67 10.18 -21.09
N VAL A 72 29.03 11.42 -20.77
CA VAL A 72 29.49 11.83 -19.43
C VAL A 72 28.35 11.46 -18.48
N ILE A 73 28.54 10.40 -17.69
CA ILE A 73 27.56 9.97 -16.70
C ILE A 73 27.27 11.17 -15.79
N PRO A 74 26.05 11.74 -15.80
CA PRO A 74 25.73 12.87 -14.96
C PRO A 74 25.92 12.47 -13.49
N PRO A 75 26.35 13.41 -12.63
CA PRO A 75 26.55 13.13 -11.21
C PRO A 75 25.28 12.49 -10.64
N HIS A 76 25.43 11.29 -10.05
CA HIS A 76 24.32 10.52 -9.50
C HIS A 76 23.45 11.41 -8.61
N GLU A 77 22.22 11.66 -9.05
CA GLU A 77 21.24 12.37 -8.24
C GLU A 77 20.99 11.56 -6.97
N LYS A 78 21.33 12.15 -5.82
CA LYS A 78 21.23 11.48 -4.53
C LYS A 78 19.76 11.14 -4.27
N THR A 79 19.46 9.85 -4.11
CA THR A 79 18.11 9.39 -3.75
C THR A 79 17.62 10.16 -2.50
N PRO A 80 16.39 10.71 -2.52
CA PRO A 80 15.84 11.43 -1.37
C PRO A 80 15.81 10.54 -0.12
N GLU A 81 16.20 11.10 1.03
CA GLU A 81 16.27 10.37 2.32
C GLU A 81 14.94 9.68 2.68
N LYS A 82 13.80 10.31 2.38
CA LYS A 82 12.47 9.72 2.60
C LYS A 82 12.25 8.41 1.86
N VAL A 83 12.76 8.30 0.63
CA VAL A 83 12.63 7.10 -0.21
C VAL A 83 13.48 5.98 0.37
N LEU A 84 14.72 6.30 0.76
CA LEU A 84 15.61 5.33 1.39
C LEU A 84 15.02 4.77 2.69
N ASN A 85 14.53 5.66 3.56
CA ASN A 85 13.87 5.28 4.82
C ASN A 85 12.64 4.39 4.57
N PHE A 86 11.81 4.74 3.58
CA PHE A 86 10.65 3.93 3.21
C PHE A 86 11.03 2.53 2.75
N ILE A 87 12.00 2.41 1.85
CA ILE A 87 12.47 1.12 1.35
C ILE A 87 13.09 0.31 2.49
N GLU A 88 13.95 0.91 3.31
CA GLU A 88 14.54 0.23 4.47
C GLU A 88 13.43 -0.34 5.38
N GLY A 89 12.45 0.48 5.75
CA GLY A 89 11.28 0.04 6.51
C GLY A 89 10.56 -1.13 5.85
N PHE A 90 10.22 -0.98 4.57
CA PHE A 90 9.53 -2.01 3.79
C PHE A 90 10.25 -3.35 3.81
N THR A 91 11.57 -3.31 3.64
CA THR A 91 12.40 -4.52 3.59
C THR A 91 12.44 -5.25 4.94
N ILE A 92 12.47 -4.50 6.05
CA ILE A 92 12.31 -5.05 7.40
C ILE A 92 10.92 -5.66 7.55
N GLY A 93 9.88 -4.97 7.06
CA GLY A 93 8.48 -5.40 7.20
C GLY A 93 8.14 -6.68 6.46
N ILE A 94 8.69 -6.88 5.25
CA ILE A 94 8.48 -8.13 4.50
C ILE A 94 9.14 -9.34 5.17
N GLY A 95 10.04 -9.11 6.14
CA GLY A 95 10.79 -10.15 6.83
C GLY A 95 11.88 -10.77 5.96
N GLY A 96 12.27 -10.08 4.88
CA GLY A 96 13.43 -10.48 4.10
C GLY A 96 14.68 -10.20 4.93
N ASP A 97 15.57 -11.19 5.04
CA ASP A 97 16.96 -10.89 5.34
C ASP A 97 17.39 -9.90 4.26
N ALA A 98 17.53 -8.62 4.61
CA ALA A 98 17.93 -7.57 3.67
C ALA A 98 19.12 -8.13 2.92
N ALA A 99 18.90 -8.43 1.63
CA ALA A 99 19.78 -9.32 0.92
C ALA A 99 21.18 -8.74 1.09
N GLN A 100 22.06 -9.52 1.71
CA GLN A 100 23.47 -9.19 1.74
C GLN A 100 23.90 -9.26 0.29
N ASP A 101 23.71 -8.17 -0.45
CA ASP A 101 24.34 -7.99 -1.73
C ASP A 101 25.81 -7.69 -1.40
N PRO A 102 26.72 -8.67 -1.51
CA PRO A 102 28.12 -8.45 -1.15
C PRO A 102 28.79 -7.45 -2.09
N ASN A 103 28.12 -7.07 -3.19
CA ASN A 103 28.68 -6.24 -4.25
C ASN A 103 28.14 -4.79 -4.25
N GLY A 104 27.22 -4.43 -3.35
CA GLY A 104 26.65 -3.08 -3.28
C GLY A 104 25.92 -2.63 -4.56
N ALA A 105 25.52 -3.55 -5.42
CA ALA A 105 24.80 -3.28 -6.65
C ALA A 105 23.39 -2.71 -6.41
N CYS A 106 22.85 -2.90 -5.21
CA CYS A 106 21.55 -2.36 -4.81
C CYS A 106 21.52 -0.82 -4.63
N GLU A 107 22.67 -0.15 -4.56
CA GLU A 107 22.73 1.30 -4.29
C GLU A 107 22.50 2.20 -5.52
N ARG A 108 22.21 1.64 -6.71
CA ARG A 108 22.14 2.44 -7.93
C ARG A 108 20.76 3.08 -8.12
N SER A 109 20.75 4.42 -8.11
CA SER A 109 19.71 5.34 -8.60
C SER A 109 18.27 4.80 -8.49
N ILE A 110 17.73 4.84 -7.28
CA ILE A 110 16.34 4.47 -7.05
C ILE A 110 15.44 5.64 -7.47
N HIS A 111 14.77 5.48 -8.61
CA HIS A 111 13.69 6.36 -9.06
C HIS A 111 12.34 5.85 -8.54
N LEU A 112 12.14 5.92 -7.22
CA LEU A 112 10.85 5.65 -6.59
C LEU A 112 10.23 6.98 -6.17
N THR A 113 9.01 7.26 -6.62
CA THR A 113 8.19 8.33 -6.04
C THR A 113 7.30 7.73 -4.96
N LEU A 114 7.01 8.50 -3.90
CA LEU A 114 6.10 8.05 -2.84
C LEU A 114 4.65 8.52 -3.08
N ASP A 115 4.41 9.18 -4.22
CA ASP A 115 3.13 9.85 -4.53
C ASP A 115 2.00 8.82 -4.69
N GLU A 116 2.28 7.65 -5.30
CA GLU A 116 1.28 6.56 -5.41
C GLU A 116 0.89 6.01 -4.04
N PHE A 117 1.82 5.97 -3.08
CA PHE A 117 1.51 5.53 -1.71
C PHE A 117 0.72 6.60 -0.95
N GLU A 118 1.02 7.87 -1.16
CA GLU A 118 0.27 8.98 -0.59
C GLU A 118 -1.19 8.97 -1.07
N GLU A 119 -1.39 8.85 -2.38
CA GLU A 119 -2.72 8.72 -2.99
C GLU A 119 -3.44 7.48 -2.48
N ALA A 120 -2.75 6.33 -2.45
CA ALA A 120 -3.30 5.08 -1.95
C ALA A 120 -3.83 5.21 -0.51
N PHE A 121 -3.02 5.75 0.40
CA PHE A 121 -3.41 5.89 1.80
C PHE A 121 -4.53 6.91 2.00
N SER A 122 -4.54 7.99 1.21
CA SER A 122 -5.60 9.01 1.26
C SER A 122 -6.95 8.46 0.78
N GLU A 123 -6.96 7.77 -0.36
CA GLU A 123 -8.15 7.17 -0.97
C GLU A 123 -8.69 6.01 -0.11
N LEU A 124 -7.80 5.15 0.42
CA LEU A 124 -8.20 4.09 1.36
C LEU A 124 -8.81 4.66 2.63
N GLN A 125 -8.19 5.68 3.24
CA GLN A 125 -8.72 6.31 4.44
C GLN A 125 -10.10 6.95 4.20
N THR A 126 -10.25 7.64 3.07
CA THR A 126 -11.52 8.26 2.64
C THR A 126 -12.58 7.19 2.40
N GLY A 127 -12.22 6.16 1.65
CA GLY A 127 -13.10 5.05 1.30
C GLY A 127 -13.56 4.27 2.52
N PHE A 128 -12.68 3.98 3.46
CA PHE A 128 -13.05 3.32 4.71
C PHE A 128 -13.92 4.22 5.60
N SER A 129 -13.57 5.50 5.75
CA SER A 129 -14.31 6.42 6.64
C SER A 129 -15.73 6.71 6.15
N ASN A 130 -15.90 6.81 4.83
CA ASN A 130 -17.19 7.12 4.20
C ASN A 130 -17.93 5.90 3.65
N VAL A 131 -17.33 4.70 3.79
CA VAL A 131 -17.82 3.46 3.16
C VAL A 131 -18.00 3.63 1.63
N ASP A 132 -17.08 4.39 1.01
CA ASP A 132 -17.06 4.61 -0.44
C ASP A 132 -16.18 3.57 -1.13
N VAL A 133 -16.85 2.59 -1.76
CA VAL A 133 -16.21 1.51 -2.51
C VAL A 133 -15.32 2.04 -3.63
N THR A 134 -15.69 3.17 -4.25
CA THR A 134 -14.92 3.75 -5.36
C THR A 134 -13.57 4.26 -4.87
N SER A 135 -13.56 4.97 -3.73
CA SER A 135 -12.32 5.44 -3.09
C SER A 135 -11.48 4.26 -2.58
N ILE A 136 -12.10 3.21 -2.03
CA ILE A 136 -11.36 1.98 -1.66
C ILE A 136 -10.70 1.35 -2.89
N GLU A 137 -11.43 1.19 -3.99
CA GLU A 137 -10.92 0.60 -5.23
C GLU A 137 -9.74 1.42 -5.79
N LYS A 138 -9.89 2.75 -5.88
CA LYS A 138 -8.79 3.64 -6.30
C LYS A 138 -7.58 3.52 -5.38
N GLY A 139 -7.81 3.53 -4.07
CA GLY A 139 -6.75 3.40 -3.09
C GLY A 139 -5.97 2.08 -3.23
N LEU A 140 -6.66 0.97 -3.49
CA LEU A 140 -6.02 -0.32 -3.79
C LEU A 140 -5.27 -0.31 -5.12
N GLN A 141 -5.81 0.35 -6.16
CA GLN A 141 -5.14 0.48 -7.45
C GLN A 141 -3.83 1.29 -7.33
N SER A 142 -3.86 2.45 -6.67
CA SER A 142 -2.65 3.26 -6.40
C SER A 142 -1.66 2.50 -5.52
N LEU A 143 -2.15 1.72 -4.53
CA LEU A 143 -1.28 0.86 -3.73
C LEU A 143 -0.57 -0.20 -4.59
N GLY A 144 -1.31 -0.83 -5.50
CA GLY A 144 -0.77 -1.78 -6.46
C GLY A 144 0.28 -1.14 -7.38
N ASN A 145 0.04 0.08 -7.87
CA ASN A 145 1.01 0.84 -8.65
C ASN A 145 2.31 1.09 -7.85
N GLY A 146 2.18 1.56 -6.60
CA GLY A 146 3.32 1.79 -5.71
C GLY A 146 4.12 0.50 -5.47
N ILE A 147 3.45 -0.61 -5.17
CA ILE A 147 4.10 -1.92 -4.99
C ILE A 147 4.79 -2.39 -6.28
N SER A 148 4.18 -2.17 -7.44
CA SER A 148 4.79 -2.51 -8.74
C SER A 148 6.08 -1.73 -8.98
N GLN A 149 6.08 -0.42 -8.72
CA GLN A 149 7.29 0.42 -8.81
C GLN A 149 8.37 -0.06 -7.82
N LEU A 150 7.96 -0.36 -6.59
CA LEU A 150 8.87 -0.86 -5.56
C LEU A 150 9.48 -2.22 -5.96
N ALA A 151 8.70 -3.13 -6.56
CA ALA A 151 9.20 -4.40 -7.08
C ALA A 151 10.23 -4.20 -8.20
N GLN A 152 10.03 -3.21 -9.08
CA GLN A 152 11.01 -2.89 -10.14
C GLN A 152 12.32 -2.38 -9.55
N VAL A 153 12.26 -1.50 -8.55
CA VAL A 153 13.43 -1.01 -7.82
C VAL A 153 14.16 -2.16 -7.12
N MET A 154 13.41 -3.08 -6.52
CA MET A 154 13.97 -4.21 -5.77
C MET A 154 14.47 -5.36 -6.66
N GLN A 155 14.23 -5.33 -7.97
CA GLN A 155 14.54 -6.43 -8.88
C GLN A 155 16.03 -6.81 -8.90
N ASN A 156 16.92 -5.84 -8.66
CA ASN A 156 18.37 -6.07 -8.62
C ASN A 156 18.89 -6.41 -7.21
N CYS A 157 18.05 -6.23 -6.19
CA CYS A 157 18.43 -6.32 -4.78
C CYS A 157 17.90 -7.57 -4.09
N TYR A 158 16.78 -8.12 -4.55
CA TYR A 158 16.06 -9.20 -3.85
C TYR A 158 16.04 -10.49 -4.65
N VAL A 159 15.71 -11.59 -3.97
CA VAL A 159 15.44 -12.86 -4.64
C VAL A 159 14.31 -12.68 -5.65
N LYS A 160 14.53 -13.20 -6.85
CA LYS A 160 13.60 -13.08 -7.98
C LYS A 160 12.17 -13.51 -7.60
N GLU A 161 12.03 -14.55 -6.77
CA GLU A 161 10.74 -15.03 -6.31
C GLU A 161 9.95 -13.97 -5.53
N THR A 162 10.57 -13.28 -4.57
CA THR A 162 9.89 -12.21 -3.80
C THR A 162 9.43 -11.09 -4.73
N VAL A 163 10.29 -10.68 -5.67
CA VAL A 163 9.97 -9.62 -6.64
C VAL A 163 8.82 -10.03 -7.57
N ASP A 164 8.81 -11.27 -8.05
CA ASP A 164 7.75 -11.79 -8.90
C ASP A 164 6.42 -11.84 -8.16
N ARG A 165 6.40 -12.33 -6.91
CA ARG A 165 5.19 -12.33 -6.09
C ARG A 165 4.70 -10.92 -5.74
N MET A 166 5.60 -9.95 -5.52
CA MET A 166 5.21 -8.54 -5.36
C MET A 166 4.51 -8.01 -6.61
N LYS A 167 4.99 -8.37 -7.82
CA LYS A 167 4.33 -8.01 -9.08
C LYS A 167 2.95 -8.67 -9.21
N GLU A 168 2.80 -9.92 -8.79
CA GLU A 168 1.49 -10.61 -8.78
C GLU A 168 0.49 -9.95 -7.82
N ILE A 169 0.94 -9.56 -6.63
CA ILE A 169 0.14 -8.79 -5.66
C ILE A 169 -0.26 -7.44 -6.28
N ALA A 170 0.68 -6.69 -6.84
CA ALA A 170 0.42 -5.42 -7.49
C ALA A 170 -0.64 -5.53 -8.60
N GLN A 171 -0.51 -6.53 -9.48
CA GLN A 171 -1.48 -6.79 -10.55
C GLN A 171 -2.86 -7.18 -9.99
N SER A 172 -2.89 -7.94 -8.90
CA SER A 172 -4.15 -8.33 -8.25
C SER A 172 -4.86 -7.12 -7.63
N LEU A 173 -4.12 -6.19 -7.03
CA LEU A 173 -4.67 -4.95 -6.46
C LEU A 173 -5.15 -3.96 -7.54
N GLN A 174 -4.55 -3.99 -8.73
CA GLN A 174 -4.95 -3.13 -9.85
C GLN A 174 -6.20 -3.64 -10.60
N SER A 175 -6.54 -4.93 -10.48
CA SER A 175 -7.66 -5.52 -11.21
C SER A 175 -8.94 -5.53 -10.35
N PRO A 176 -10.10 -5.10 -10.87
CA PRO A 176 -11.38 -5.25 -10.16
C PRO A 176 -11.68 -6.71 -9.78
N LYS A 177 -11.28 -7.66 -10.63
CA LYS A 177 -11.40 -9.09 -10.35
C LYS A 177 -10.42 -9.55 -9.27
N GLY A 178 -9.21 -8.99 -9.25
CA GLY A 178 -8.20 -9.29 -8.25
C GLY A 178 -8.61 -8.75 -6.88
N ILE A 179 -9.15 -7.52 -6.81
CA ILE A 179 -9.75 -6.96 -5.60
C ILE A 179 -10.88 -7.87 -5.09
N LEU A 180 -11.78 -8.35 -5.96
CA LEU A 180 -12.84 -9.28 -5.56
C LEU A 180 -12.30 -10.66 -5.16
N LYS A 181 -11.25 -11.16 -5.80
CA LYS A 181 -10.63 -12.45 -5.46
C LYS A 181 -9.96 -12.40 -4.09
N ILE A 182 -9.17 -11.36 -3.85
CA ILE A 182 -8.62 -11.03 -2.53
C ILE A 182 -9.80 -10.92 -1.58
N THR A 183 -10.74 -10.00 -1.81
CA THR A 183 -11.85 -9.76 -0.89
C THR A 183 -12.74 -10.97 -0.65
N SER A 184 -12.96 -11.91 -1.58
CA SER A 184 -13.90 -13.04 -1.36
C SER A 184 -13.30 -14.21 -0.61
N HIS A 185 -12.06 -14.59 -0.92
CA HIS A 185 -11.33 -15.62 -0.19
C HIS A 185 -10.81 -15.07 1.13
N GLU A 186 -10.37 -13.81 1.10
CA GLU A 186 -9.97 -13.08 2.28
C GLU A 186 -11.15 -12.61 3.10
N LEU A 187 -12.39 -12.41 2.63
CA LEU A 187 -13.45 -11.87 3.52
C LEU A 187 -13.61 -12.73 4.77
N VAL A 188 -13.54 -14.05 4.60
CA VAL A 188 -13.63 -14.99 5.72
C VAL A 188 -12.38 -14.93 6.59
N ASN A 189 -11.20 -14.78 5.98
CA ASN A 189 -9.93 -14.74 6.68
C ASN A 189 -9.62 -13.35 7.30
N VAL A 190 -10.12 -12.27 6.72
CA VAL A 190 -10.15 -10.84 7.10
C VAL A 190 -11.28 -10.59 8.09
N LEU A 191 -12.37 -11.35 8.08
CA LEU A 191 -13.29 -11.36 9.22
C LEU A 191 -12.66 -12.05 10.44
N HIS A 192 -11.71 -12.98 10.23
CA HIS A 192 -10.95 -13.62 11.30
C HIS A 192 -9.67 -12.87 11.74
N HIS A 193 -8.95 -12.22 10.81
CA HIS A 193 -7.65 -11.55 10.97
C HIS A 193 -7.60 -10.12 10.41
N GLY A 194 -8.63 -9.68 9.72
CA GLY A 194 -8.64 -8.39 9.00
C GLY A 194 -8.90 -7.19 9.89
N PHE A 195 -9.14 -7.44 11.18
CA PHE A 195 -8.84 -6.44 12.20
C PHE A 195 -7.39 -5.97 12.06
N ASP A 196 -6.46 -6.87 11.76
CA ASP A 196 -5.04 -6.57 11.64
C ASP A 196 -4.76 -5.84 10.31
N LEU A 197 -5.31 -6.27 9.17
CA LEU A 197 -5.04 -5.61 7.88
C LEU A 197 -5.53 -4.16 7.81
N ALA A 198 -6.77 -3.89 8.24
CA ALA A 198 -7.30 -2.53 8.26
C ALA A 198 -6.56 -1.65 9.28
N HIS A 199 -6.17 -2.23 10.42
CA HIS A 199 -5.34 -1.57 11.42
C HIS A 199 -3.95 -1.25 10.86
N ASP A 200 -3.30 -2.19 10.17
CA ASP A 200 -1.96 -2.03 9.60
C ASP A 200 -1.96 -1.00 8.46
N LEU A 201 -2.99 -1.00 7.60
CA LEU A 201 -3.16 0.02 6.56
C LEU A 201 -3.36 1.41 7.19
N LYS A 202 -4.13 1.49 8.27
CA LYS A 202 -4.31 2.71 9.03
C LYS A 202 -2.99 3.16 9.68
N SER A 203 -2.23 2.25 10.28
CA SER A 203 -0.92 2.55 10.88
C SER A 203 0.12 2.97 9.84
N ALA A 204 0.13 2.34 8.67
CA ALA A 204 0.95 2.74 7.53
C ALA A 204 0.58 4.15 7.08
N SER A 205 -0.72 4.44 6.90
CA SER A 205 -1.22 5.78 6.56
C SER A 205 -0.83 6.83 7.61
N GLU A 206 -1.04 6.56 8.90
CA GLU A 206 -0.68 7.49 9.98
C GLU A 206 0.84 7.76 10.04
N SER A 207 1.65 6.74 9.83
CA SER A 207 3.12 6.86 9.75
C SER A 207 3.54 7.67 8.53
N PHE A 208 2.89 7.44 7.38
CA PHE A 208 3.18 8.17 6.15
C PHE A 208 2.84 9.67 6.28
N HIS A 209 1.67 9.99 6.83
CA HIS A 209 1.24 11.38 7.07
C HIS A 209 2.10 12.10 8.13
N SER A 210 2.60 11.37 9.14
CA SER A 210 3.55 11.90 10.13
C SER A 210 4.99 12.00 9.61
N LYS A 211 5.23 11.68 8.33
CA LYS A 211 6.54 11.66 7.67
C LYS A 211 7.53 10.66 8.30
N ASP A 212 7.03 9.71 9.08
CA ASP A 212 7.80 8.55 9.53
C ASP A 212 7.80 7.51 8.41
N TYR A 213 8.53 7.82 7.33
CA TYR A 213 8.57 6.99 6.14
C TYR A 213 9.14 5.60 6.41
N LYS A 214 10.04 5.47 7.39
CA LYS A 214 10.58 4.17 7.80
C LYS A 214 9.51 3.31 8.45
N GLN A 215 8.74 3.86 9.39
CA GLN A 215 7.63 3.14 9.97
C GLN A 215 6.54 2.85 8.93
N ALA A 216 6.24 3.80 8.04
CA ALA A 216 5.27 3.60 6.96
C ALA A 216 5.66 2.43 6.04
N GLY A 217 6.93 2.39 5.64
CA GLY A 217 7.51 1.29 4.89
C GLY A 217 7.38 -0.01 5.68
N LEU A 218 7.74 -0.03 6.96
CA LEU A 218 7.66 -1.20 7.84
C LEU A 218 6.25 -1.79 7.89
N GLU A 219 5.24 -0.97 8.15
CA GLU A 219 3.85 -1.44 8.20
C GLU A 219 3.37 -1.94 6.83
N LEU A 220 3.73 -1.26 5.74
CA LEU A 220 3.41 -1.75 4.40
C LEU A 220 4.10 -3.07 4.08
N GLY A 221 5.36 -3.24 4.50
CA GLY A 221 6.11 -4.47 4.31
C GLY A 221 5.44 -5.65 5.04
N LYS A 222 4.93 -5.43 6.25
CA LYS A 222 4.16 -6.46 6.98
C LYS A 222 2.89 -6.85 6.23
N ILE A 223 2.15 -5.88 5.72
CA ILE A 223 0.96 -6.11 4.89
C ILE A 223 1.32 -6.99 3.69
N VAL A 224 2.36 -6.61 2.94
CA VAL A 224 2.83 -7.41 1.80
C VAL A 224 3.30 -8.79 2.24
N SER A 225 3.99 -8.93 3.38
CA SER A 225 4.39 -10.23 3.94
C SER A 225 3.21 -11.17 4.19
N ILE A 226 2.10 -10.62 4.71
CA ILE A 226 0.86 -11.37 4.94
C ILE A 226 0.28 -11.83 3.59
N LEU A 227 0.25 -10.95 2.60
CA LEU A 227 -0.25 -11.26 1.25
C LEU A 227 0.64 -12.27 0.51
N LEU A 228 1.96 -12.27 0.76
CA LEU A 228 2.93 -13.18 0.13
C LEU A 228 2.81 -14.63 0.62
N LYS A 229 2.23 -14.85 1.80
CA LYS A 229 2.08 -16.19 2.42
C LYS A 229 0.83 -16.95 1.95
N GLN A 230 0.02 -16.34 1.09
CA GLN A 230 -1.18 -16.94 0.49
C GLN A 230 -0.81 -17.79 -0.73
#